data_AF-A0A259CC51-F1
#
_entry.id   AF-A0A259CC51-F1
#
_cell.length_a   1.000
_cell.length_b   1.000
_cell.length_c   1.000
_cell.angle_alpha   90.00
_cell.angle_beta   90.00
_cell.angle_gamma   90.00
#
_symmetry.space_group_name_H-M   'P 1'
#
loop_
_entity.id
_entity.type
_entity.pdbx_description
1 polymer ?
#
loop_
_entity_poly.entity_id
_entity_poly.type
_entity_poly.pdbx_seq_one_letter_code
_entity_poly.pdbx_strand_id
1 'polypeptide(L)'
;MELDIVALSRLQFAMTALYHFLFVPLTLGLSVMLAIMETVYVMTGRTIWRQMTKFWGTLFGINFVLGVATGIVMEFQFGMNWSYYSHYVGDIFGAPLAIEGLMAFFLEATFVGLFFFGWDKLSKVGHLVATYAVALGSNLSALWILIANGWMQNPVGSAFNPQTMRMEVVSFYDVLFNPVAQAKFVHTVSAGYVTAAFFVLGVSAWYLLRGRHRDLALRSMTVAASFGLAASLSVVVLGDESGYLDTEHQKMKLAAMEAMWETEPAPASFTLFGIPDQAARETHYAVRIPWVMGLIGTRSLDTPIPGIEELVDHARARIKDGIVAFDALQKIRAAGTAKVAPEVTQAFEQNGRNLGYALLLKRYVDDPRTATPAQIDKAAWDTVPQVMPMFLSFRIMVGLGFYFIIAMTVFFALSVMRKLDTYPWLLKVAVLSIPLPWIAAEVGWFVAEFGRQPWIIEGVLPTAAGVSSLGAMTVLLTIVGFALIYTVLIVIEMSLMVKAIRKGPEPDHQSETGLVSARLAPAE
;
A
#
# COMPACT_ATOMS: atom_id res chain seq x y z
N MET A 1 -1.95 -32.91 -9.65
CA MET A 1 -2.35 -31.51 -9.42
C MET A 1 -2.21 -30.80 -10.73
N GLU A 2 -3.32 -30.50 -11.40
CA GLU A 2 -3.27 -29.54 -12.51
C GLU A 2 -2.90 -28.18 -11.92
N LEU A 3 -1.92 -27.51 -12.52
CA LEU A 3 -1.50 -26.19 -12.10
C LEU A 3 -2.60 -25.19 -12.45
N ASP A 4 -3.27 -24.65 -11.44
CA ASP A 4 -4.28 -23.60 -11.62
C ASP A 4 -3.62 -22.30 -12.10
N ILE A 5 -3.97 -21.89 -13.33
CA ILE A 5 -3.46 -20.66 -13.95
C ILE A 5 -3.81 -19.42 -13.12
N VAL A 6 -4.97 -19.40 -12.45
CA VAL A 6 -5.40 -18.27 -11.63
C VAL A 6 -4.51 -18.14 -10.41
N ALA A 7 -4.27 -19.25 -9.70
CA ALA A 7 -3.36 -19.27 -8.57
C ALA A 7 -1.92 -18.86 -8.96
N LEU A 8 -1.41 -19.34 -10.10
CA LEU A 8 -0.09 -18.96 -10.60
C LEU A 8 -0.01 -17.46 -10.95
N SER A 9 -0.99 -16.91 -11.67
CA SER A 9 -1.01 -15.48 -12.02
C SER A 9 -1.11 -14.59 -10.79
N ARG A 10 -1.90 -14.99 -9.78
CA ARG A 10 -1.95 -14.33 -8.48
C ARG A 10 -0.61 -14.38 -7.74
N LEU A 11 0.03 -15.54 -7.71
CA LEU A 11 1.33 -15.71 -7.07
C LEU A 11 2.40 -14.86 -7.75
N GLN A 12 2.41 -14.81 -9.09
CA GLN A 12 3.34 -13.97 -9.83
C GLN A 12 3.15 -12.49 -9.48
N PHE A 13 1.90 -12.01 -9.51
CA PHE A 13 1.60 -10.61 -9.18
C PHE A 13 1.95 -10.28 -7.74
N ALA A 14 1.60 -11.17 -6.79
CA ALA A 14 1.93 -11.01 -5.38
C ALA A 14 3.45 -10.93 -5.17
N MET A 15 4.22 -11.83 -5.76
CA MET A 15 5.68 -11.82 -5.66
C MET A 15 6.27 -10.51 -6.18
N THR A 16 5.82 -10.04 -7.34
CA THR A 16 6.34 -8.80 -7.94
C THR A 16 5.90 -7.55 -7.16
N ALA A 17 4.66 -7.50 -6.70
CA ALA A 17 4.13 -6.37 -5.93
C ALA A 17 4.81 -6.23 -4.56
N LEU A 18 4.90 -7.32 -3.78
CA LEU A 18 5.56 -7.32 -2.47
C LEU A 18 7.05 -6.98 -2.65
N TYR A 19 7.70 -7.57 -3.65
CA TYR A 19 9.11 -7.28 -3.91
C TYR A 19 9.35 -5.82 -4.33
N HIS A 20 8.48 -5.23 -5.16
CA HIS A 20 8.54 -3.81 -5.49
C HIS A 20 8.37 -2.93 -4.24
N PHE A 21 7.44 -3.30 -3.36
CA PHE A 21 7.15 -2.56 -2.15
C PHE A 21 8.23 -2.65 -1.08
N LEU A 22 9.27 -3.47 -1.25
CA LEU A 22 10.49 -3.37 -0.43
C LEU A 22 11.22 -2.04 -0.63
N PHE A 23 11.15 -1.45 -1.83
CA PHE A 23 11.92 -0.25 -2.18
C PHE A 23 11.09 1.04 -2.09
N VAL A 24 9.80 0.97 -2.43
CA VAL A 24 8.88 2.12 -2.43
C VAL A 24 8.86 2.92 -1.12
N PRO A 25 8.60 2.32 0.07
CA PRO A 25 8.45 3.08 1.31
C PRO A 25 9.74 3.80 1.69
N LEU A 26 10.90 3.21 1.40
CA LEU A 26 12.18 3.84 1.69
C LEU A 26 12.41 5.07 0.78
N THR A 27 12.05 4.99 -0.51
CA THR A 27 12.09 6.14 -1.44
C THR A 27 11.16 7.26 -0.95
N LEU A 28 9.91 6.93 -0.62
CA LEU A 28 8.90 7.91 -0.17
C LEU A 28 9.35 8.69 1.07
N GLY A 29 9.89 8.00 2.08
CA GLY A 29 10.31 8.66 3.30
C GLY A 29 11.67 9.35 3.19
N LEU A 30 12.65 8.76 2.50
CA LEU A 30 13.98 9.37 2.34
C LEU A 30 13.90 10.65 1.51
N SER A 31 13.07 10.72 0.48
CA SER A 31 12.94 11.94 -0.34
C SER A 31 12.53 13.15 0.50
N VAL A 32 11.56 12.97 1.41
CA VAL A 32 11.12 14.02 2.36
C VAL A 32 12.22 14.32 3.39
N MET A 33 12.88 13.31 3.95
CA MET A 33 13.96 13.53 4.91
C MET A 33 15.16 14.26 4.29
N LEU A 34 15.48 13.99 3.02
CA LEU A 34 16.51 14.71 2.26
C LEU A 34 16.12 16.18 2.08
N ALA A 35 14.87 16.46 1.71
CA ALA A 35 14.36 17.82 1.62
C ALA A 35 14.45 18.56 2.97
N ILE A 36 14.15 17.89 4.09
CA ILE A 36 14.31 18.46 5.44
C ILE A 36 15.78 18.78 5.72
N MET A 37 16.68 17.82 5.55
CA MET A 37 18.12 18.00 5.81
C MET A 37 18.72 19.13 4.96
N GLU A 38 18.34 19.18 3.69
CA GLU A 38 18.83 20.21 2.78
C GLU A 38 18.22 21.59 3.06
N THR A 39 16.95 21.66 3.48
CA THR A 39 16.34 22.90 3.95
C THR A 39 17.16 23.47 5.11
N VAL A 40 17.52 22.64 6.08
CA VAL A 40 18.36 23.07 7.20
C VAL A 40 19.76 23.50 6.73
N TYR A 41 20.35 22.83 5.73
CA TYR A 41 21.59 23.29 5.11
C TYR A 41 21.46 24.68 4.49
N VAL A 42 20.43 24.92 3.67
CA VAL A 42 20.21 26.21 3.00
C VAL A 42 19.97 27.33 4.02
N MET A 43 19.21 27.05 5.08
CA MET A 43 18.94 28.03 6.14
C MET A 43 20.14 28.31 7.04
N THR A 44 20.94 27.28 7.38
CA THR A 44 22.00 27.39 8.40
C THR A 44 23.40 27.62 7.82
N GLY A 45 23.63 27.29 6.55
CA GLY A 45 24.94 27.32 5.91
C GLY A 45 25.96 26.28 6.41
N ARG A 46 25.59 25.45 7.40
CA ARG A 46 26.49 24.47 8.02
C ARG A 46 26.69 23.25 7.13
N THR A 47 27.95 22.92 6.83
CA THR A 47 28.31 21.92 5.81
C THR A 47 27.95 20.49 6.22
N ILE A 48 27.84 20.21 7.52
CA ILE A 48 27.38 18.91 8.03
C ILE A 48 26.01 18.50 7.47
N TRP A 49 25.09 19.44 7.28
CA TRP A 49 23.76 19.14 6.74
C TRP A 49 23.81 18.79 5.26
N ARG A 50 24.69 19.45 4.49
CA ARG A 50 24.95 19.07 3.10
C ARG A 50 25.59 17.68 3.02
N GLN A 51 26.55 17.40 3.89
CA GLN A 51 27.18 16.08 3.99
C GLN A 51 26.14 14.99 4.30
N MET A 52 25.22 15.27 5.23
CA MET A 52 24.08 14.40 5.53
C MET A 52 23.20 14.17 4.31
N THR A 53 22.75 15.23 3.63
CA THR A 53 21.92 15.11 2.42
C THR A 53 22.62 14.28 1.33
N LYS A 54 23.92 14.48 1.08
CA LYS A 54 24.67 13.68 0.10
C LYS A 54 24.79 12.20 0.50
N PHE A 55 25.08 11.93 1.78
CA PHE A 55 25.21 10.57 2.27
C PHE A 55 23.90 9.80 2.19
N TRP A 56 22.81 10.34 2.76
CA TRP A 56 21.50 9.72 2.69
C TRP A 56 20.97 9.68 1.25
N GLY A 57 21.33 10.67 0.43
CA GLY A 57 21.04 10.72 -1.00
C GLY A 57 21.68 9.56 -1.76
N THR A 58 22.88 9.13 -1.37
CA THR A 58 23.53 7.94 -1.95
C THR A 58 22.71 6.67 -1.69
N LEU A 59 22.23 6.48 -0.44
CA LEU A 59 21.41 5.32 -0.08
C LEU A 59 20.04 5.38 -0.77
N PHE A 60 19.44 6.57 -0.84
CA PHE A 60 18.24 6.83 -1.62
C PHE A 60 18.44 6.42 -3.09
N GLY A 61 19.53 6.82 -3.74
CA GLY A 61 19.81 6.48 -5.13
C GLY A 61 19.95 4.99 -5.38
N ILE A 62 20.62 4.25 -4.48
CA ILE A 62 20.74 2.78 -4.57
C ILE A 62 19.35 2.13 -4.54
N ASN A 63 18.51 2.51 -3.57
CA ASN A 63 17.16 2.00 -3.43
C ASN A 63 16.24 2.41 -4.60
N PHE A 64 16.35 3.67 -5.04
CA PHE A 64 15.52 4.25 -6.08
C PHE A 64 15.65 3.51 -7.42
N VAL A 65 16.88 3.15 -7.83
CA VAL A 65 17.11 2.41 -9.08
C VAL A 65 16.37 1.08 -9.10
N LEU A 66 16.36 0.35 -7.98
CA LEU A 66 15.62 -0.92 -7.87
C LEU A 66 14.12 -0.70 -7.82
N GLY A 67 13.66 0.36 -7.17
CA GLY A 67 12.25 0.79 -7.21
C GLY A 67 11.77 1.01 -8.63
N VAL A 68 12.51 1.78 -9.44
CA VAL A 68 12.18 2.02 -10.86
C VAL A 68 12.18 0.71 -11.66
N ALA A 69 13.22 -0.11 -11.52
CA ALA A 69 13.33 -1.36 -12.28
C ALA A 69 12.16 -2.33 -12.00
N THR A 70 11.74 -2.42 -10.73
CA THR A 70 10.61 -3.28 -10.33
C THR A 70 9.26 -2.67 -10.67
N GLY A 71 9.12 -1.34 -10.63
CA GLY A 71 7.91 -0.62 -11.03
C GLY A 71 7.56 -0.80 -12.50
N ILE A 72 8.56 -0.80 -13.39
CA ILE A 72 8.37 -1.09 -14.83
C ILE A 72 7.74 -2.48 -15.02
N VAL A 73 8.20 -3.49 -14.27
CA VAL A 73 7.64 -4.84 -14.38
C VAL A 73 6.19 -4.88 -13.89
N MET A 74 5.87 -4.17 -12.80
CA MET A 74 4.49 -4.06 -12.29
C MET A 74 3.54 -3.47 -13.34
N GLU A 75 3.92 -2.38 -14.01
CA GLU A 75 3.11 -1.73 -15.03
C GLU A 75 2.75 -2.69 -16.18
N PHE A 76 3.75 -3.43 -16.69
CA PHE A 76 3.51 -4.39 -17.77
C PHE A 76 2.73 -5.64 -17.33
N GLN A 77 2.75 -6.02 -16.05
CA GLN A 77 2.02 -7.20 -15.57
C GLN A 77 0.50 -7.05 -15.72
N PHE A 78 -0.05 -5.83 -15.59
CA PHE A 78 -1.47 -5.57 -15.84
C PHE A 78 -1.87 -5.97 -17.27
N GLY A 79 -1.04 -5.65 -18.26
CA GLY A 79 -1.32 -5.99 -19.66
C GLY A 79 -1.05 -7.46 -20.02
N MET A 80 0.00 -8.06 -19.47
CA MET A 80 0.44 -9.41 -19.86
C MET A 80 -0.39 -10.53 -19.22
N ASN A 81 -0.54 -10.51 -17.89
CA ASN A 81 -1.19 -11.60 -17.14
C ASN A 81 -2.65 -11.33 -16.77
N TRP A 82 -3.11 -10.08 -16.94
CA TRP A 82 -4.43 -9.64 -16.56
C TRP A 82 -5.13 -8.94 -17.74
N SER A 83 -5.15 -9.59 -18.90
CA SER A 83 -5.65 -8.96 -20.14
C SER A 83 -7.16 -8.69 -20.11
N TYR A 84 -7.97 -9.59 -19.55
CA TYR A 84 -9.41 -9.35 -19.42
C TYR A 84 -9.69 -8.23 -18.43
N TYR A 85 -8.96 -8.19 -17.31
CA TYR A 85 -8.98 -7.05 -16.38
C TYR A 85 -8.68 -5.73 -17.10
N SER A 86 -7.58 -5.66 -17.85
CA SER A 86 -7.17 -4.46 -18.59
C SER A 86 -8.23 -4.00 -19.60
N HIS A 87 -8.90 -4.93 -20.28
CA HIS A 87 -10.02 -4.60 -21.16
C HIS A 87 -11.25 -4.12 -20.39
N TYR A 88 -11.60 -4.82 -19.30
CA TYR A 88 -12.84 -4.62 -18.55
C TYR A 88 -12.87 -3.29 -17.79
N VAL A 89 -11.72 -2.79 -17.31
CA VAL A 89 -11.65 -1.55 -16.53
C VAL A 89 -10.68 -0.50 -17.06
N GLY A 90 -10.11 -0.70 -18.25
CA GLY A 90 -9.07 0.15 -18.81
C GLY A 90 -9.44 1.64 -18.90
N ASP A 91 -10.71 1.95 -19.16
CA ASP A 91 -11.20 3.34 -19.24
C ASP A 91 -11.12 4.08 -17.90
N ILE A 92 -11.22 3.36 -16.77
CA ILE A 92 -11.15 3.95 -15.42
C ILE A 92 -9.74 3.80 -14.87
N PHE A 93 -9.23 2.57 -14.83
CA PHE A 93 -7.97 2.24 -14.17
C PHE A 93 -6.75 2.76 -14.95
N GLY A 94 -6.81 2.78 -16.28
CA GLY A 94 -5.68 3.23 -17.11
C GLY A 94 -5.43 4.74 -17.03
N ALA A 95 -6.46 5.55 -16.77
CA ALA A 95 -6.33 7.01 -16.75
C ALA A 95 -5.42 7.51 -15.60
N PRO A 96 -5.61 7.11 -14.32
CA PRO A 96 -4.69 7.44 -13.23
C PRO A 96 -3.24 7.00 -13.51
N LEU A 97 -3.02 5.79 -14.04
CA LEU A 97 -1.68 5.29 -14.37
C LEU A 97 -0.99 6.13 -15.46
N ALA A 98 -1.73 6.55 -16.49
CA ALA A 98 -1.17 7.42 -17.52
C ALA A 98 -0.82 8.82 -16.96
N ILE A 99 -1.68 9.38 -16.11
CA ILE A 99 -1.44 10.68 -15.45
C ILE A 99 -0.26 10.59 -14.49
N GLU A 100 -0.12 9.49 -13.76
CA GLU A 100 1.03 9.20 -12.91
C GLU A 100 2.34 9.33 -13.71
N GLY A 101 2.42 8.66 -14.86
CA GLY A 101 3.58 8.74 -15.73
C GLY A 101 3.90 10.17 -16.16
N LEU A 102 2.89 10.92 -16.61
CA LEU A 102 3.06 12.28 -17.11
C LEU A 102 3.41 13.31 -16.02
N MET A 103 2.84 13.19 -14.83
CA MET A 103 2.92 14.19 -13.77
C MET A 103 3.99 13.87 -12.73
N ALA A 104 4.05 12.61 -12.29
CA ALA A 104 4.91 12.18 -11.18
C ALA A 104 6.24 11.65 -11.69
N PHE A 105 6.23 10.65 -12.58
CA PHE A 105 7.47 9.99 -13.02
C PHE A 105 8.41 10.95 -13.76
N PHE A 106 7.88 11.77 -14.66
CA PHE A 106 8.71 12.78 -15.34
C PHE A 106 9.32 13.79 -14.36
N LEU A 107 8.56 14.23 -13.35
CA LEU A 107 9.06 15.17 -12.35
C LEU A 107 10.17 14.52 -11.53
N GLU A 108 9.92 13.35 -10.96
CA GLU A 108 10.87 12.63 -10.13
C GLU A 108 12.13 12.22 -10.91
N ALA A 109 11.99 11.59 -12.07
CA ALA A 109 13.11 11.11 -12.88
C ALA A 109 13.99 12.24 -13.42
N THR A 110 13.40 13.41 -13.72
CA THR A 110 14.17 14.57 -14.18
C THR A 110 14.94 15.20 -13.02
N PHE A 111 14.24 15.48 -11.92
CA PHE A 111 14.83 16.20 -10.80
C PHE A 111 15.76 15.33 -9.94
N VAL A 112 15.63 14.01 -9.95
CA VAL A 112 16.60 13.12 -9.29
C VAL A 112 17.98 13.19 -9.95
N GLY A 113 18.03 13.32 -11.28
CA GLY A 113 19.29 13.58 -11.99
C GLY A 113 19.91 14.91 -11.57
N LEU A 114 19.08 15.96 -11.47
CA LEU A 114 19.52 17.28 -10.97
C LEU A 114 19.96 17.23 -9.49
N PHE A 115 19.32 16.43 -8.65
CA PHE A 115 19.70 16.25 -7.25
C PHE A 115 21.09 15.61 -7.09
N PHE A 116 21.44 14.64 -7.94
CA PHE A 116 22.77 14.00 -7.85
C PHE A 116 23.87 14.84 -8.48
N PHE A 117 23.61 15.44 -9.64
CA PHE A 117 24.65 16.10 -10.45
C PHE A 117 24.63 17.63 -10.36
N GLY A 118 23.64 18.21 -9.69
CA GLY A 118 23.42 19.65 -9.61
C GLY A 118 24.20 20.38 -8.52
N TRP A 119 24.87 19.67 -7.61
CA TRP A 119 25.53 20.26 -6.41
C TRP A 119 26.51 21.40 -6.70
N ASP A 120 27.20 21.35 -7.84
CA ASP A 120 28.18 22.37 -8.26
C ASP A 120 27.70 23.19 -9.47
N LYS A 121 26.46 22.92 -9.96
CA LYS A 121 25.86 23.56 -11.15
C LYS A 121 24.70 24.49 -10.80
N LEU A 122 24.02 24.23 -9.68
CA LEU A 122 22.85 24.97 -9.21
C LEU A 122 23.22 25.86 -8.01
N SER A 123 22.44 26.93 -7.81
CA SER A 123 22.48 27.66 -6.54
C SER A 123 21.95 26.78 -5.41
N LYS A 124 22.28 27.09 -4.14
CA LYS A 124 21.78 26.34 -2.98
C LYS A 124 20.25 26.22 -2.96
N VAL A 125 19.55 27.29 -3.33
CA VAL A 125 18.08 27.30 -3.44
C VAL A 125 17.61 26.51 -4.65
N GLY A 126 18.31 26.62 -5.80
CA GLY A 126 17.98 25.84 -6.99
C GLY A 126 18.11 24.33 -6.77
N HIS A 127 19.14 23.90 -6.03
CA HIS A 127 19.30 22.51 -5.63
C HIS A 127 18.19 22.06 -4.67
N LEU A 128 17.84 22.90 -3.68
CA LEU A 128 16.75 22.59 -2.75
C LEU A 128 15.40 22.42 -3.47
N VAL A 129 15.11 23.26 -4.47
CA VAL A 129 13.92 23.11 -5.32
C VAL A 129 13.92 21.77 -6.04
N ALA A 130 15.08 21.33 -6.55
CA ALA A 130 15.19 20.00 -7.16
C ALA A 130 14.88 18.88 -6.16
N THR A 131 15.38 18.98 -4.93
CA THR A 131 15.12 18.00 -3.86
C THR A 131 13.64 17.94 -3.48
N TYR A 132 12.97 19.09 -3.38
CA TYR A 132 11.52 19.12 -3.16
C TYR A 132 10.72 18.61 -4.36
N ALA A 133 11.17 18.84 -5.60
CA ALA A 133 10.54 18.29 -6.79
C ALA A 133 10.63 16.76 -6.83
N VAL A 134 11.76 16.17 -6.39
CA VAL A 134 11.88 14.72 -6.20
C VAL A 134 10.86 14.24 -5.17
N ALA A 135 10.83 14.85 -3.97
CA ALA A 135 9.90 14.46 -2.92
C ALA A 135 8.42 14.59 -3.35
N LEU A 136 8.07 15.67 -4.03
CA LEU A 136 6.73 15.90 -4.57
C LEU A 136 6.40 14.85 -5.64
N GLY A 137 7.32 14.56 -6.56
CA GLY A 137 7.16 13.53 -7.59
C GLY A 137 6.86 12.16 -6.97
N SER A 138 7.67 11.71 -6.00
CA SER A 138 7.45 10.42 -5.33
C SER A 138 6.06 10.36 -4.66
N ASN A 139 5.62 11.43 -4.02
CA ASN A 139 4.32 11.48 -3.35
C ASN A 139 3.13 11.59 -4.33
N LEU A 140 3.30 12.30 -5.45
CA LEU A 140 2.29 12.33 -6.51
C LEU A 140 2.16 10.96 -7.19
N SER A 141 3.25 10.20 -7.32
CA SER A 141 3.18 8.81 -7.81
C SER A 141 2.35 7.96 -6.86
N ALA A 142 2.66 8.00 -5.56
CA ALA A 142 1.87 7.31 -4.54
C ALA A 142 0.38 7.72 -4.57
N LEU A 143 0.07 9.00 -4.81
CA LEU A 143 -1.31 9.47 -4.95
C LEU A 143 -2.03 8.77 -6.10
N TRP A 144 -1.49 8.85 -7.33
CA TRP A 144 -2.18 8.34 -8.51
C TRP A 144 -2.35 6.81 -8.49
N ILE A 145 -1.32 6.08 -8.05
CA ILE A 145 -1.42 4.62 -7.95
C ILE A 145 -2.39 4.18 -6.86
N LEU A 146 -2.51 4.94 -5.76
CA LEU A 146 -3.47 4.65 -4.68
C LEU A 146 -4.89 5.10 -5.00
N ILE A 147 -5.07 6.06 -5.91
CA ILE A 147 -6.37 6.34 -6.52
C ILE A 147 -6.83 5.15 -7.35
N ALA A 148 -5.94 4.60 -8.18
CA ALA A 148 -6.24 3.40 -8.96
C ALA A 148 -6.59 2.21 -8.04
N ASN A 149 -5.75 1.92 -7.04
CA ASN A 149 -6.00 0.83 -6.09
C ASN A 149 -7.23 1.07 -5.19
N GLY A 150 -7.46 2.30 -4.74
CA GLY A 150 -8.64 2.68 -3.95
C GLY A 150 -9.94 2.49 -4.72
N TRP A 151 -9.92 2.79 -6.03
CA TRP A 151 -11.05 2.48 -6.92
C TRP A 151 -11.30 0.97 -7.05
N MET A 152 -10.26 0.14 -7.10
CA MET A 152 -10.43 -1.32 -7.10
C MET A 152 -11.16 -1.84 -5.85
N GLN A 153 -11.04 -1.13 -4.73
CA GLN A 153 -11.66 -1.49 -3.45
C GLN A 153 -13.07 -0.91 -3.29
N ASN A 154 -13.35 0.22 -3.96
CA ASN A 154 -14.64 0.91 -3.94
C ASN A 154 -14.88 1.57 -5.32
N PRO A 155 -15.53 0.88 -6.29
CA PRO A 155 -15.55 1.27 -7.70
C PRO A 155 -16.57 2.39 -8.03
N VAL A 156 -16.54 3.48 -7.26
CA VAL A 156 -17.39 4.67 -7.49
C VAL A 156 -17.05 5.38 -8.80
N GLY A 157 -17.98 6.22 -9.30
CA GLY A 157 -17.75 7.01 -10.50
C GLY A 157 -17.67 6.19 -11.80
N SER A 158 -18.14 4.93 -11.79
CA SER A 158 -18.12 4.03 -12.95
C SER A 158 -19.45 3.28 -13.14
N ALA A 159 -19.73 2.87 -14.37
CA ALA A 159 -20.90 2.04 -14.70
C ALA A 159 -20.54 0.98 -15.76
N PHE A 160 -21.16 -0.20 -15.67
CA PHE A 160 -20.98 -1.23 -16.70
C PHE A 160 -21.82 -0.91 -17.94
N ASN A 161 -21.21 -0.96 -19.11
CA ASN A 161 -21.87 -0.77 -20.39
C ASN A 161 -22.07 -2.14 -21.10
N PRO A 162 -23.31 -2.65 -21.21
CA PRO A 162 -23.62 -3.92 -21.87
C PRO A 162 -23.22 -4.02 -23.34
N GLN A 163 -23.09 -2.90 -24.04
CA GLN A 163 -22.74 -2.86 -25.46
C GLN A 163 -21.24 -2.98 -25.66
N THR A 164 -20.45 -2.27 -24.85
CA THR A 164 -18.98 -2.30 -24.91
C THR A 164 -18.36 -3.39 -24.04
N MET A 165 -19.15 -4.04 -23.17
CA MET A 165 -18.75 -5.14 -22.28
C MET A 165 -17.64 -4.77 -21.29
N ARG A 166 -17.59 -3.51 -20.88
CA ARG A 166 -16.60 -2.95 -19.96
C ARG A 166 -17.22 -1.93 -19.02
N MET A 167 -16.50 -1.62 -17.95
CA MET A 167 -16.79 -0.47 -17.08
C MET A 167 -16.35 0.81 -17.78
N GLU A 168 -17.18 1.85 -17.72
CA GLU A 168 -16.89 3.17 -18.28
C GLU A 168 -16.99 4.24 -17.16
N VAL A 169 -16.16 5.29 -17.27
CA VAL A 169 -16.16 6.41 -16.32
C VAL A 169 -17.44 7.21 -16.49
N VAL A 170 -18.22 7.37 -15.42
CA VAL A 170 -19.37 8.30 -15.38
C VAL A 170 -19.02 9.61 -14.69
N SER A 171 -18.08 9.58 -13.74
CA SER A 171 -17.63 10.75 -13.00
C SER A 171 -16.18 10.58 -12.57
N PHE A 172 -15.26 11.25 -13.28
CA PHE A 172 -13.85 11.24 -12.91
C PHE A 172 -13.60 11.93 -11.55
N TYR A 173 -14.47 12.89 -11.18
CA TYR A 173 -14.42 13.55 -9.88
C TYR A 173 -14.60 12.54 -8.74
N ASP A 174 -15.59 11.65 -8.84
CA ASP A 174 -15.85 10.64 -7.80
C ASP A 174 -14.73 9.60 -7.72
N VAL A 175 -14.10 9.27 -8.86
CA VAL A 175 -12.92 8.40 -8.89
C VAL A 175 -11.75 9.07 -8.16
N LEU A 176 -11.48 10.34 -8.44
CA LEU A 176 -10.38 11.09 -7.85
C LEU A 176 -10.55 11.32 -6.34
N PHE A 177 -11.74 11.69 -5.90
CA PHE A 177 -12.07 11.97 -4.50
C PHE A 177 -12.68 10.77 -3.76
N ASN A 178 -12.45 9.56 -4.26
CA ASN A 178 -12.88 8.33 -3.60
C ASN A 178 -12.34 8.28 -2.15
N PRO A 179 -13.20 8.18 -1.12
CA PRO A 179 -12.77 8.21 0.28
C PRO A 179 -11.77 7.10 0.62
N VAL A 180 -11.93 5.92 0.02
CA VAL A 180 -11.01 4.78 0.20
C VAL A 180 -9.63 5.07 -0.39
N ALA A 181 -9.57 5.75 -1.54
CA ALA A 181 -8.31 6.18 -2.13
C ALA A 181 -7.59 7.21 -1.26
N GLN A 182 -8.33 8.20 -0.73
CA GLN A 182 -7.77 9.23 0.14
C GLN A 182 -7.18 8.63 1.41
N ALA A 183 -7.91 7.76 2.11
CA ALA A 183 -7.43 7.06 3.31
C ALA A 183 -6.19 6.18 3.01
N LYS A 184 -6.23 5.41 1.91
CA LYS A 184 -5.09 4.60 1.48
C LYS A 184 -3.86 5.42 1.15
N PHE A 185 -4.03 6.57 0.47
CA PHE A 185 -2.95 7.48 0.14
C PHE A 185 -2.22 7.94 1.41
N VAL A 186 -2.95 8.55 2.34
CA VAL A 186 -2.34 9.14 3.53
C VAL A 186 -1.76 8.08 4.46
N HIS A 187 -2.40 6.91 4.58
CA HIS A 187 -1.89 5.80 5.40
C HIS A 187 -0.61 5.20 4.82
N THR A 188 -0.59 4.87 3.52
CA THR A 188 0.56 4.24 2.85
C THR A 188 1.77 5.16 2.80
N VAL A 189 1.56 6.45 2.51
CA VAL A 189 2.63 7.45 2.51
C VAL A 189 3.20 7.63 3.93
N SER A 190 2.35 7.73 4.95
CA SER A 190 2.79 7.79 6.35
C SER A 190 3.59 6.55 6.76
N ALA A 191 3.19 5.35 6.30
CA ALA A 191 3.95 4.12 6.53
C ALA A 191 5.33 4.18 5.87
N GLY A 192 5.45 4.72 4.65
CA GLY A 192 6.74 4.97 4.00
C GLY A 192 7.64 5.91 4.79
N TYR A 193 7.06 6.96 5.37
CA TYR A 193 7.78 7.90 6.22
C TYR A 193 8.33 7.24 7.49
N VAL A 194 7.54 6.35 8.12
CA VAL A 194 7.99 5.53 9.27
C VAL A 194 9.16 4.64 8.86
N THR A 195 9.07 3.96 7.71
CA THR A 195 10.14 3.09 7.20
C THR A 195 11.46 3.84 7.05
N ALA A 196 11.47 4.99 6.38
CA ALA A 196 12.69 5.78 6.24
C ALA A 196 13.22 6.31 7.58
N ALA A 197 12.33 6.74 8.49
CA ALA A 197 12.73 7.20 9.80
C ALA A 197 13.44 6.10 10.61
N PHE A 198 12.89 4.89 10.66
CA PHE A 198 13.54 3.75 11.32
C PHE A 198 14.84 3.33 10.62
N PHE A 199 14.91 3.41 9.30
CA PHE A 199 16.14 3.15 8.57
C PHE A 199 17.24 4.14 8.95
N VAL A 200 16.96 5.45 8.91
CA VAL A 200 17.92 6.50 9.29
C VAL A 200 18.31 6.39 10.76
N LEU A 201 17.34 6.14 11.65
CA LEU A 201 17.55 5.93 13.07
C LEU A 201 18.47 4.72 13.34
N GLY A 202 18.17 3.58 12.74
CA GLY A 202 18.90 2.32 12.93
C GLY A 202 20.32 2.38 12.38
N VAL A 203 20.51 2.90 11.17
CA VAL A 203 21.86 3.09 10.59
C VAL A 203 22.69 4.08 11.42
N SER A 204 22.06 5.15 11.91
CA SER A 204 22.75 6.12 12.78
C SER A 204 23.10 5.53 14.14
N ALA A 205 22.20 4.73 14.74
CA ALA A 205 22.47 4.00 15.97
C ALA A 205 23.62 2.99 15.81
N TRP A 206 23.72 2.33 14.66
CA TRP A 206 24.85 1.47 14.32
C TRP A 206 26.17 2.23 14.29
N TYR A 207 26.20 3.43 13.71
CA TYR A 207 27.41 4.27 13.73
C TYR A 207 27.84 4.63 15.15
N LEU A 208 26.91 5.00 16.02
CA LEU A 208 27.21 5.29 17.43
C LEU A 208 27.74 4.06 18.18
N LEU A 209 27.13 2.89 17.98
CA LEU A 209 27.61 1.62 18.56
C LEU A 209 29.03 1.25 18.09
N ARG A 210 29.41 1.67 16.88
CA ARG A 210 30.74 1.46 16.32
C ARG A 210 31.73 2.59 16.67
N GLY A 211 31.31 3.62 17.38
CA GLY A 211 32.14 4.79 17.67
C GLY A 211 32.53 5.59 16.42
N ARG A 212 31.70 5.58 15.37
CA ARG A 212 31.97 6.24 14.08
C ARG A 212 30.98 7.37 13.82
N HIS A 213 31.41 8.39 13.07
CA HIS A 213 30.56 9.45 12.50
C HIS A 213 29.56 10.09 13.49
N ARG A 214 29.97 10.28 14.75
CA ARG A 214 29.08 10.66 15.86
C ARG A 214 28.24 11.90 15.56
N ASP A 215 28.84 12.94 14.99
CA ASP A 215 28.15 14.20 14.68
C ASP A 215 27.02 14.05 13.66
N LEU A 216 27.26 13.27 12.60
CA LEU A 216 26.25 12.96 11.60
C LEU A 216 25.17 12.07 12.19
N ALA A 217 25.56 11.04 12.94
CA ALA A 217 24.65 10.07 13.53
C ALA A 217 23.65 10.74 14.49
N LEU A 218 24.12 11.57 15.43
CA LEU A 218 23.23 12.25 16.37
C LEU A 218 22.23 13.17 15.69
N ARG A 219 22.67 13.97 14.71
CA ARG A 219 21.78 14.87 13.95
C ARG A 219 20.78 14.10 13.10
N SER A 220 21.22 13.00 12.47
CA SER A 220 20.36 12.12 11.68
C SER A 220 19.31 11.44 12.56
N MET A 221 19.70 10.95 13.75
CA MET A 221 18.76 10.39 14.74
C MET A 221 17.75 11.43 15.22
N THR A 222 18.16 12.68 15.45
CA THR A 222 17.24 13.74 15.84
C THR A 222 16.17 13.98 14.78
N VAL A 223 16.56 14.11 13.50
CA VAL A 223 15.60 14.28 12.39
C VAL A 223 14.71 13.06 12.25
N ALA A 224 15.29 11.86 12.30
CA ALA A 224 14.55 10.60 12.19
C ALA A 224 13.54 10.42 13.33
N ALA A 225 13.90 10.74 14.57
CA ALA A 225 13.02 10.57 15.72
C ALA A 225 11.84 11.55 15.70
N SER A 226 12.06 12.82 15.34
CA SER A 226 10.98 13.81 15.26
C SER A 226 10.05 13.55 14.08
N PHE A 227 10.61 13.32 12.89
CA PHE A 227 9.82 12.99 11.69
C PHE A 227 9.11 11.64 11.85
N GLY A 228 9.80 10.62 12.35
CA GLY A 228 9.27 9.29 12.60
C GLY A 228 8.17 9.25 13.65
N LEU A 229 8.24 10.09 14.70
CA LEU A 229 7.15 10.21 15.67
C LEU A 229 5.89 10.79 15.02
N ALA A 230 6.01 11.88 14.27
CA ALA A 230 4.89 12.48 13.55
C ALA A 230 4.28 11.47 12.55
N ALA A 231 5.12 10.78 11.77
CA ALA A 231 4.69 9.75 10.83
C ALA A 231 4.03 8.54 11.52
N SER A 232 4.54 8.10 12.68
CA SER A 232 3.99 6.96 13.43
C SER A 232 2.63 7.28 14.05
N LEU A 233 2.44 8.51 14.51
CA LEU A 233 1.12 8.98 14.98
C LEU A 233 0.14 9.09 13.80
N SER A 234 0.60 9.66 12.68
CA SER A 234 -0.18 9.78 11.45
C SER A 234 -0.66 8.42 10.95
N VAL A 235 0.23 7.42 10.81
CA VAL A 235 -0.14 6.11 10.25
C VAL A 235 -1.16 5.37 11.12
N VAL A 236 -1.12 5.49 12.44
CA VAL A 236 -2.09 4.82 13.34
C VAL A 236 -3.45 5.52 13.29
N VAL A 237 -3.50 6.84 13.35
CA VAL A 237 -4.76 7.60 13.25
C VAL A 237 -5.43 7.38 11.90
N LEU A 238 -4.65 7.41 10.82
CA LEU A 238 -5.16 7.16 9.47
C LEU A 238 -5.47 5.69 9.21
N GLY A 239 -4.85 4.77 9.97
CA GLY A 239 -5.19 3.35 9.96
C GLY A 239 -6.55 3.08 10.59
N ASP A 240 -6.86 3.77 11.69
CA ASP A 240 -8.19 3.77 12.30
C ASP A 240 -9.26 4.28 11.32
N GLU A 241 -8.99 5.38 10.61
CA GLU A 241 -9.90 5.89 9.59
C GLU A 241 -10.07 4.92 8.40
N SER A 242 -8.99 4.27 7.95
CA SER A 242 -9.07 3.22 6.93
C SER A 242 -9.91 2.03 7.40
N GLY A 243 -9.79 1.63 8.67
CA GLY A 243 -10.58 0.56 9.26
C GLY A 243 -12.06 0.91 9.37
N TYR A 244 -12.37 2.17 9.70
CA TYR A 244 -13.73 2.69 9.68
C TYR A 244 -14.36 2.60 8.28
N LEU A 245 -13.65 3.04 7.23
CA LEU A 245 -14.14 2.94 5.84
C LEU A 245 -14.32 1.50 5.35
N ASP A 246 -13.51 0.56 5.83
CA ASP A 246 -13.71 -0.87 5.53
C ASP A 246 -15.06 -1.36 6.09
N THR A 247 -15.58 -0.79 7.18
CA THR A 247 -16.90 -1.15 7.72
C THR A 247 -18.06 -0.68 6.83
N GLU A 248 -17.86 0.37 6.05
CA GLU A 248 -18.86 0.90 5.13
C GLU A 248 -18.83 0.18 3.78
N HIS A 249 -17.63 -0.08 3.26
CA HIS A 249 -17.44 -0.53 1.87
C HIS A 249 -16.95 -1.97 1.72
N GLN A 250 -16.29 -2.54 2.73
CA GLN A 250 -15.54 -3.81 2.65
C GLN A 250 -15.78 -4.72 3.87
N LYS A 251 -17.06 -4.90 4.24
CA LYS A 251 -17.48 -5.58 5.48
C LYS A 251 -16.91 -6.98 5.68
N MET A 252 -16.79 -7.76 4.60
CA MET A 252 -16.22 -9.12 4.67
C MET A 252 -14.75 -9.10 5.07
N LYS A 253 -13.98 -8.13 4.58
CA LYS A 253 -12.58 -7.93 4.96
C LYS A 253 -12.46 -7.67 6.46
N LEU A 254 -13.29 -6.76 6.99
CA LEU A 254 -13.34 -6.44 8.41
C LEU A 254 -13.67 -7.67 9.25
N ALA A 255 -14.75 -8.38 8.90
CA ALA A 255 -15.20 -9.56 9.63
C ALA A 255 -14.13 -10.66 9.63
N ALA A 256 -13.40 -10.84 8.51
CA ALA A 256 -12.28 -11.78 8.43
C ALA A 256 -11.04 -11.31 9.23
N MET A 257 -10.74 -10.00 9.25
CA MET A 257 -9.66 -9.47 10.08
C MET A 257 -9.93 -9.71 11.57
N GLU A 258 -11.16 -9.49 12.03
CA GLU A 258 -11.55 -9.66 13.44
C GLU A 258 -11.99 -11.08 13.81
N ALA A 259 -12.03 -12.00 12.84
CA ALA A 259 -12.55 -13.35 12.99
C ALA A 259 -13.97 -13.40 13.59
N MET A 260 -14.84 -12.54 13.06
CA MET A 260 -16.25 -12.39 13.43
C MET A 260 -17.10 -13.38 12.63
N TRP A 261 -17.28 -14.58 13.15
CA TRP A 261 -18.11 -15.61 12.49
C TRP A 261 -19.59 -15.21 12.49
N GLU A 262 -20.09 -14.81 13.65
CA GLU A 262 -21.45 -14.30 13.86
C GLU A 262 -21.46 -12.78 13.99
N THR A 263 -22.63 -12.18 13.81
CA THR A 263 -22.85 -10.73 13.96
C THR A 263 -22.60 -10.31 15.40
N GLU A 264 -21.67 -9.37 15.60
CA GLU A 264 -21.31 -8.90 16.92
C GLU A 264 -22.36 -7.88 17.42
N PRO A 265 -23.00 -8.14 18.57
CA PRO A 265 -23.96 -7.21 19.14
C PRO A 265 -23.27 -5.92 19.58
N ALA A 266 -24.01 -4.81 19.51
CA ALA A 266 -23.52 -3.54 20.03
C ALA A 266 -23.49 -3.55 21.58
N PRO A 267 -22.45 -2.99 22.22
CA PRO A 267 -21.22 -2.46 21.63
C PRO A 267 -20.20 -3.57 21.28
N ALA A 268 -19.79 -3.61 20.00
CA ALA A 268 -18.95 -4.68 19.47
C ALA A 268 -17.55 -4.74 20.13
N SER A 269 -17.04 -5.96 20.33
CA SER A 269 -15.75 -6.22 20.97
C SER A 269 -14.60 -6.34 19.97
N PHE A 270 -13.39 -5.95 20.38
CA PHE A 270 -12.17 -6.12 19.58
C PHE A 270 -11.44 -7.40 19.98
N THR A 271 -11.09 -8.26 19.03
CA THR A 271 -10.46 -9.56 19.35
C THR A 271 -8.93 -9.41 19.41
N LEU A 272 -8.38 -9.11 20.58
CA LEU A 272 -6.93 -8.92 20.77
C LEU A 272 -6.12 -10.17 20.41
N PHE A 273 -6.61 -11.35 20.81
CA PHE A 273 -5.98 -12.64 20.55
C PHE A 273 -7.04 -13.70 20.30
N GLY A 274 -6.69 -14.72 19.52
CA GLY A 274 -7.54 -15.87 19.23
C GLY A 274 -6.89 -16.77 18.19
N ILE A 275 -7.41 -17.98 18.05
CA ILE A 275 -7.01 -18.93 17.01
C ILE A 275 -8.26 -19.24 16.18
N PRO A 276 -8.47 -18.52 15.06
CA PRO A 276 -9.59 -18.78 14.16
C PRO A 276 -9.49 -20.17 13.50
N ASP A 277 -10.55 -20.96 13.62
CA ASP A 277 -10.74 -22.21 12.90
C ASP A 277 -11.86 -22.02 11.87
N GLN A 278 -11.48 -21.97 10.60
CA GLN A 278 -12.42 -21.73 9.50
C GLN A 278 -13.25 -22.96 9.13
N ALA A 279 -12.81 -24.17 9.47
CA ALA A 279 -13.60 -25.38 9.27
C ALA A 279 -14.70 -25.48 10.34
N ALA A 280 -14.36 -25.17 11.59
CA ALA A 280 -15.32 -25.10 12.69
C ALA A 280 -16.20 -23.83 12.67
N ARG A 281 -15.75 -22.77 11.99
CA ARG A 281 -16.36 -21.42 11.99
C ARG A 281 -16.42 -20.82 13.39
N GLU A 282 -15.36 -21.03 14.16
CA GLU A 282 -15.23 -20.54 15.53
C GLU A 282 -13.84 -19.97 15.75
N THR A 283 -13.69 -19.13 16.78
CA THR A 283 -12.38 -18.60 17.19
C THR A 283 -12.05 -19.11 18.59
N HIS A 284 -11.08 -20.02 18.68
CA HIS A 284 -10.68 -20.60 19.94
C HIS A 284 -9.80 -19.65 20.76
N TYR A 285 -9.88 -19.76 22.09
CA TYR A 285 -9.05 -18.99 23.04
C TYR A 285 -9.13 -17.46 22.84
N ALA A 286 -10.30 -16.96 22.41
CA ALA A 286 -10.48 -15.55 22.09
C ALA A 286 -10.35 -14.67 23.36
N VAL A 287 -9.44 -13.70 23.31
CA VAL A 287 -9.30 -12.62 24.28
C VAL A 287 -9.86 -11.37 23.62
N ARG A 288 -10.97 -10.87 24.15
CA ARG A 288 -11.70 -9.73 23.60
C ARG A 288 -11.63 -8.53 24.52
N ILE A 289 -11.41 -7.35 23.95
CA ILE A 289 -11.51 -6.07 24.64
C ILE A 289 -12.90 -5.50 24.35
N PRO A 290 -13.76 -5.32 25.36
CA PRO A 290 -15.12 -4.81 25.15
C PRO A 290 -15.10 -3.43 24.48
N TRP A 291 -16.09 -3.18 23.62
CA TRP A 291 -16.49 -1.87 23.08
C TRP A 291 -15.52 -1.20 22.11
N VAL A 292 -14.25 -1.59 22.11
CA VAL A 292 -13.22 -0.99 21.25
C VAL A 292 -13.63 -1.06 19.78
N MET A 293 -14.15 -2.21 19.32
CA MET A 293 -14.55 -2.37 17.92
C MET A 293 -15.77 -1.54 17.54
N GLY A 294 -16.72 -1.33 18.47
CA GLY A 294 -17.81 -0.37 18.26
C GLY A 294 -17.29 1.06 18.05
N LEU A 295 -16.34 1.49 18.89
CA LEU A 295 -15.76 2.84 18.83
C LEU A 295 -14.91 3.08 17.56
N ILE A 296 -14.05 2.14 17.18
CA ILE A 296 -13.15 2.30 16.03
C ILE A 296 -13.84 1.92 14.71
N GLY A 297 -14.67 0.88 14.73
CA GLY A 297 -15.32 0.34 13.55
C GLY A 297 -16.59 1.09 13.15
N THR A 298 -17.45 1.47 14.10
CA THR A 298 -18.76 2.10 13.77
C THR A 298 -18.91 3.53 14.25
N ARG A 299 -17.94 4.04 15.03
CA ARG A 299 -18.05 5.30 15.78
C ARG A 299 -19.32 5.36 16.65
N SER A 300 -19.81 4.20 17.11
CA SER A 300 -21.11 4.05 17.78
C SER A 300 -21.03 2.98 18.89
N LEU A 301 -21.95 3.06 19.85
CA LEU A 301 -22.10 2.09 20.94
C LEU A 301 -23.35 1.20 20.77
N ASP A 302 -24.16 1.48 19.75
CA ASP A 302 -25.48 0.92 19.51
C ASP A 302 -25.63 0.28 18.12
N THR A 303 -24.61 0.38 17.25
CA THR A 303 -24.61 -0.21 15.92
C THR A 303 -23.97 -1.60 15.95
N PRO A 304 -24.72 -2.67 15.58
CA PRO A 304 -24.14 -4.01 15.44
C PRO A 304 -23.25 -4.10 14.20
N ILE A 305 -22.25 -4.99 14.24
CA ILE A 305 -21.34 -5.21 13.11
C ILE A 305 -21.61 -6.60 12.52
N PRO A 306 -21.97 -6.71 11.22
CA PRO A 306 -22.33 -7.97 10.61
C PRO A 306 -21.15 -8.93 10.56
N GLY A 307 -21.40 -10.19 10.93
CA GLY A 307 -20.41 -11.27 10.89
C GLY A 307 -20.32 -11.95 9.52
N ILE A 308 -19.40 -12.89 9.41
CA ILE A 308 -19.14 -13.66 8.18
C ILE A 308 -20.41 -14.37 7.70
N GLU A 309 -21.17 -15.01 8.58
CA GLU A 309 -22.36 -15.78 8.17
C GLU A 309 -23.45 -14.90 7.54
N GLU A 310 -23.78 -13.77 8.16
CA GLU A 310 -24.74 -12.81 7.61
C GLU A 310 -24.27 -12.23 6.26
N LEU A 311 -22.97 -11.96 6.13
CA LEU A 311 -22.38 -11.45 4.89
C LEU A 311 -22.38 -12.51 3.77
N VAL A 312 -22.18 -13.78 4.10
CA VAL A 312 -22.35 -14.90 3.15
C VAL A 312 -23.80 -15.01 2.70
N ASP A 313 -24.76 -14.81 3.60
CA ASP A 313 -26.19 -14.79 3.25
C ASP A 313 -26.52 -13.65 2.28
N HIS A 314 -25.98 -12.45 2.53
CA HIS A 314 -26.06 -11.33 1.60
C HIS A 314 -25.43 -11.64 0.24
N ALA A 315 -24.25 -12.26 0.22
CA ALA A 315 -23.60 -12.70 -1.02
C ALA A 315 -24.48 -13.71 -1.77
N ARG A 316 -25.12 -14.65 -1.07
CA ARG A 316 -26.03 -15.64 -1.66
C ARG A 316 -27.23 -14.97 -2.34
N ALA A 317 -27.81 -13.96 -1.70
CA ALA A 317 -28.89 -13.16 -2.30
C ALA A 317 -28.40 -12.40 -3.54
N ARG A 318 -27.25 -11.71 -3.44
CA ARG A 318 -26.66 -10.98 -4.57
C ARG A 318 -26.29 -11.87 -5.75
N ILE A 319 -25.84 -13.10 -5.51
CA ILE A 319 -25.57 -14.08 -6.58
C ILE A 319 -26.87 -14.38 -7.35
N LYS A 320 -27.99 -14.59 -6.65
CA LYS A 320 -29.29 -14.86 -7.30
C LYS A 320 -29.75 -13.68 -8.15
N ASP A 321 -29.68 -12.46 -7.63
CA ASP A 321 -29.99 -11.24 -8.38
C ASP A 321 -29.03 -11.05 -9.57
N GLY A 322 -27.76 -11.39 -9.36
CA GLY A 322 -26.74 -11.37 -10.41
C GLY A 322 -27.04 -12.31 -11.57
N ILE A 323 -27.62 -13.50 -11.30
CA ILE A 323 -28.04 -14.42 -12.37
C ILE A 323 -29.10 -13.77 -13.27
N VAL A 324 -30.03 -12.99 -12.69
CA VAL A 324 -31.03 -12.23 -13.45
C VAL A 324 -30.34 -11.17 -14.34
N ALA A 325 -29.37 -10.44 -13.78
CA ALA A 325 -28.58 -9.48 -14.55
C ALA A 325 -27.78 -10.15 -15.67
N PHE A 326 -27.20 -11.31 -15.42
CA PHE A 326 -26.43 -12.07 -16.41
C PHE A 326 -27.33 -12.56 -17.56
N ASP A 327 -28.53 -13.06 -17.26
CA ASP A 327 -29.49 -13.46 -18.29
C ASP A 327 -29.94 -12.27 -19.15
N ALA A 328 -30.24 -11.13 -18.52
CA ALA A 328 -30.56 -9.90 -19.23
C ALA A 328 -29.41 -9.46 -20.13
N LEU A 329 -28.16 -9.54 -19.65
CA LEU A 329 -26.97 -9.24 -20.43
C LEU A 329 -26.81 -10.17 -21.64
N GLN A 330 -27.03 -11.49 -21.49
CA GLN A 330 -26.98 -12.41 -22.62
C GLN A 330 -28.03 -12.07 -23.69
N LYS A 331 -29.24 -11.69 -23.28
CA LYS A 331 -30.32 -11.26 -24.19
C LYS A 331 -29.96 -9.94 -24.91
N ILE A 332 -29.39 -8.96 -24.21
CA ILE A 332 -28.89 -7.72 -24.81
C ILE A 332 -27.82 -8.02 -25.86
N ARG A 333 -26.85 -8.87 -25.53
CA ARG A 333 -25.78 -9.27 -26.45
C ARG A 333 -26.31 -10.01 -27.68
N ALA A 334 -27.26 -10.92 -27.49
CA ALA A 334 -27.88 -11.67 -28.59
C ALA A 334 -28.68 -10.76 -29.54
N ALA A 335 -29.25 -9.68 -29.04
CA ALA A 335 -29.95 -8.69 -29.86
C ALA A 335 -28.99 -7.84 -30.72
N GLY A 336 -27.73 -7.66 -30.29
CA GLY A 336 -26.74 -6.87 -31.01
C GLY A 336 -27.19 -5.41 -31.20
N THR A 337 -27.40 -4.99 -32.45
CA THR A 337 -27.93 -3.65 -32.79
C THR A 337 -29.45 -3.59 -32.87
N ALA A 338 -30.14 -4.72 -32.73
CA ALA A 338 -31.60 -4.76 -32.73
C ALA A 338 -32.17 -4.12 -31.45
N LYS A 339 -33.41 -3.64 -31.53
CA LYS A 339 -34.11 -3.05 -30.38
C LYS A 339 -34.31 -4.11 -29.30
N VAL A 340 -33.68 -3.91 -28.14
CA VAL A 340 -33.85 -4.75 -26.96
C VAL A 340 -35.24 -4.49 -26.35
N ALA A 341 -35.90 -5.56 -25.90
CA ALA A 341 -37.19 -5.46 -25.23
C ALA A 341 -37.06 -4.64 -23.92
N PRO A 342 -37.98 -3.70 -23.62
CA PRO A 342 -37.87 -2.83 -22.44
C PRO A 342 -37.70 -3.59 -21.13
N GLU A 343 -38.32 -4.76 -21.01
CA GLU A 343 -38.27 -5.61 -19.81
C GLU A 343 -36.85 -6.15 -19.55
N VAL A 344 -36.09 -6.43 -20.61
CA VAL A 344 -34.70 -6.91 -20.50
C VAL A 344 -33.79 -5.78 -20.03
N THR A 345 -33.96 -4.58 -20.60
CA THR A 345 -33.21 -3.39 -20.18
C THR A 345 -33.50 -3.05 -18.72
N GLN A 346 -34.78 -3.04 -18.33
CA GLN A 346 -35.18 -2.76 -16.94
C GLN A 346 -34.64 -3.81 -15.95
N ALA A 347 -34.68 -5.10 -16.32
CA ALA A 347 -34.11 -6.15 -15.50
C ALA A 347 -32.59 -5.97 -15.29
N PHE A 348 -31.87 -5.53 -16.33
CA PHE A 348 -30.45 -5.21 -16.24
C PHE A 348 -30.20 -3.96 -15.39
N GLU A 349 -30.97 -2.89 -15.55
CA GLU A 349 -30.83 -1.66 -14.76
C GLU A 349 -31.05 -1.91 -13.26
N GLN A 350 -32.01 -2.75 -12.90
CA GLN A 350 -32.31 -3.08 -11.49
C GLN A 350 -31.26 -3.98 -10.85
N ASN A 351 -30.68 -4.91 -11.61
CA ASN A 351 -29.82 -5.98 -11.07
C ASN A 351 -28.35 -5.87 -11.48
N GLY A 352 -28.00 -4.98 -12.42
CA GLY A 352 -26.69 -4.90 -13.06
C GLY A 352 -25.53 -4.71 -12.07
N ARG A 353 -25.76 -4.03 -10.95
CA ARG A 353 -24.79 -3.91 -9.83
C ARG A 353 -24.35 -5.25 -9.24
N ASN A 354 -25.16 -6.29 -9.38
CA ASN A 354 -24.90 -7.63 -8.87
C ASN A 354 -24.31 -8.57 -9.94
N LEU A 355 -24.05 -8.08 -11.17
CA LEU A 355 -23.50 -8.89 -12.26
C LEU A 355 -22.20 -9.59 -11.85
N GLY A 356 -21.32 -8.91 -11.11
CA GLY A 356 -20.06 -9.49 -10.62
C GLY A 356 -20.25 -10.71 -9.72
N TYR A 357 -21.31 -10.74 -8.92
CA TYR A 357 -21.66 -11.89 -8.06
C TYR A 357 -22.08 -13.11 -8.89
N ALA A 358 -22.77 -12.90 -10.01
CA ALA A 358 -23.06 -13.99 -10.95
C ALA A 358 -21.79 -14.59 -11.54
N LEU A 359 -20.77 -13.76 -11.79
CA LEU A 359 -19.50 -14.21 -12.36
C LEU A 359 -18.68 -15.09 -11.39
N LEU A 360 -18.94 -15.06 -10.08
CA LEU A 360 -18.33 -16.01 -9.13
C LEU A 360 -18.71 -17.47 -9.47
N LEU A 361 -19.91 -17.69 -10.02
CA LEU A 361 -20.38 -19.02 -10.42
C LEU A 361 -19.57 -19.61 -11.58
N LYS A 362 -18.86 -18.78 -12.36
CA LYS A 362 -18.05 -19.25 -13.49
C LYS A 362 -16.90 -20.18 -13.09
N ARG A 363 -16.57 -20.24 -11.80
CA ARG A 363 -15.64 -21.22 -11.25
C ARG A 363 -16.23 -22.65 -11.24
N TYR A 364 -17.55 -22.77 -11.22
CA TYR A 364 -18.28 -24.01 -10.99
C TYR A 364 -19.13 -24.45 -12.18
N VAL A 365 -19.62 -23.51 -12.98
CA VAL A 365 -20.46 -23.74 -14.16
C VAL A 365 -20.12 -22.75 -15.27
N ASP A 366 -20.16 -23.19 -16.52
CA ASP A 366 -19.88 -22.32 -17.67
C ASP A 366 -20.95 -21.23 -17.83
N ASP A 367 -22.22 -21.59 -17.61
CA ASP A 367 -23.36 -20.68 -17.63
C ASP A 367 -23.94 -20.51 -16.21
N PRO A 368 -23.74 -19.34 -15.57
CA PRO A 368 -24.30 -19.03 -14.25
C PRO A 368 -25.81 -19.28 -14.11
N ARG A 369 -26.58 -19.22 -15.20
CA ARG A 369 -28.04 -19.45 -15.19
C ARG A 369 -28.43 -20.89 -14.89
N THR A 370 -27.49 -21.81 -15.05
CA THR A 370 -27.69 -23.25 -14.80
C THR A 370 -27.19 -23.69 -13.43
N ALA A 371 -26.71 -22.74 -12.61
CA ALA A 371 -26.15 -23.04 -11.30
C ALA A 371 -27.17 -23.69 -10.35
N THR A 372 -26.74 -24.78 -9.71
CA THR A 372 -27.53 -25.44 -8.66
C THR A 372 -27.48 -24.64 -7.35
N PRO A 373 -28.44 -24.83 -6.43
CA PRO A 373 -28.40 -24.21 -5.10
C PRO A 373 -27.09 -24.49 -4.33
N ALA A 374 -26.52 -25.69 -4.49
CA ALA A 374 -25.26 -26.06 -3.86
C ALA A 374 -24.06 -25.29 -4.45
N GLN A 375 -24.05 -25.00 -5.75
CA GLN A 375 -23.01 -24.19 -6.38
C GLN A 375 -23.13 -22.70 -5.99
N ILE A 376 -24.35 -22.20 -5.85
CA ILE A 376 -24.60 -20.85 -5.34
C ILE A 376 -24.08 -20.72 -3.90
N ASP A 377 -24.31 -21.72 -3.06
CA ASP A 377 -23.79 -21.71 -1.69
C ASP A 377 -22.25 -21.74 -1.64
N LYS A 378 -21.61 -22.60 -2.45
CA LYS A 378 -20.15 -22.62 -2.58
C LYS A 378 -19.58 -21.28 -3.05
N ALA A 379 -20.19 -20.65 -4.06
CA ALA A 379 -19.76 -19.35 -4.56
C ALA A 379 -19.97 -18.23 -3.53
N ALA A 380 -21.01 -18.32 -2.68
CA ALA A 380 -21.19 -17.40 -1.57
C ALA A 380 -20.09 -17.55 -0.52
N TRP A 381 -19.72 -18.78 -0.15
CA TRP A 381 -18.62 -19.05 0.78
C TRP A 381 -17.24 -18.68 0.24
N ASP A 382 -17.03 -18.76 -1.08
CA ASP A 382 -15.82 -18.26 -1.74
C ASP A 382 -15.60 -16.75 -1.55
N THR A 383 -16.62 -16.00 -1.11
CA THR A 383 -16.46 -14.57 -0.76
C THR A 383 -15.68 -14.35 0.53
N VAL A 384 -15.51 -15.38 1.36
CA VAL A 384 -14.80 -15.30 2.64
C VAL A 384 -13.30 -15.54 2.38
N PRO A 385 -12.42 -14.53 2.57
CA PRO A 385 -10.98 -14.75 2.49
C PRO A 385 -10.52 -15.67 3.64
N GLN A 386 -9.32 -16.24 3.54
CA GLN A 386 -8.82 -17.09 4.63
C GLN A 386 -8.66 -16.27 5.92
N VAL A 387 -9.38 -16.68 6.97
CA VAL A 387 -9.54 -15.87 8.19
C VAL A 387 -8.26 -15.83 9.02
N MET A 388 -7.60 -16.97 9.24
CA MET A 388 -6.39 -17.03 10.08
C MET A 388 -5.23 -16.16 9.55
N PRO A 389 -4.86 -16.20 8.25
CA PRO A 389 -3.84 -15.30 7.72
C PRO A 389 -4.22 -13.82 7.82
N MET A 390 -5.49 -13.48 7.57
CA MET A 390 -6.01 -12.11 7.69
C MET A 390 -5.92 -11.59 9.12
N PHE A 391 -6.43 -12.38 10.07
CA PHE A 391 -6.37 -12.10 11.50
C PHE A 391 -4.92 -11.86 11.94
N LEU A 392 -4.03 -12.83 11.73
CA LEU A 392 -2.65 -12.72 12.20
C LEU A 392 -1.91 -11.51 11.59
N SER A 393 -2.05 -11.30 10.29
CA SER A 393 -1.40 -10.19 9.58
C SER A 393 -1.84 -8.84 10.13
N PHE A 394 -3.14 -8.67 10.39
CA PHE A 394 -3.67 -7.44 10.99
C PHE A 394 -3.11 -7.20 12.41
N ARG A 395 -3.02 -8.24 13.26
CA ARG A 395 -2.49 -8.09 14.62
C ARG A 395 -1.00 -7.75 14.62
N ILE A 396 -0.22 -8.36 13.73
CA ILE A 396 1.20 -8.02 13.56
C ILE A 396 1.34 -6.55 13.13
N MET A 397 0.57 -6.11 12.14
CA MET A 397 0.57 -4.74 11.64
C MET A 397 0.26 -3.73 12.76
N VAL A 398 -0.84 -3.93 13.48
CA VAL A 398 -1.30 -3.03 14.55
C VAL A 398 -0.32 -3.03 15.71
N GLY A 399 0.17 -4.21 16.13
CA GLY A 399 1.17 -4.32 17.20
C GLY A 399 2.46 -3.58 16.88
N LEU A 400 2.94 -3.69 15.63
CA LEU A 400 4.10 -2.93 15.15
C LEU A 400 3.82 -1.43 15.06
N GLY A 401 2.62 -1.02 14.65
CA GLY A 401 2.19 0.39 14.64
C GLY A 401 2.32 1.05 16.02
N PHE A 402 1.82 0.40 17.07
CA PHE A 402 1.98 0.90 18.44
C PHE A 402 3.44 0.87 18.91
N TYR A 403 4.19 -0.16 18.54
CA TYR A 403 5.63 -0.21 18.81
C TYR A 403 6.37 0.98 18.18
N PHE A 404 6.03 1.36 16.94
CA PHE A 404 6.66 2.49 16.26
C PHE A 404 6.46 3.80 16.99
N ILE A 405 5.23 4.07 17.47
CA ILE A 405 4.93 5.24 18.30
C ILE A 405 5.81 5.23 19.55
N ILE A 406 5.79 4.13 20.32
CA ILE A 406 6.54 4.04 21.59
C ILE A 406 8.03 4.25 21.36
N ALA A 407 8.61 3.54 20.39
CA ALA A 407 10.03 3.62 20.09
C ALA A 407 10.42 5.05 19.64
N MET A 408 9.66 5.65 18.72
CA MET A 408 9.94 7.01 18.24
C MET A 408 9.74 8.06 19.33
N THR A 409 8.76 7.91 20.22
CA THR A 409 8.59 8.77 21.40
C THR A 409 9.82 8.69 22.32
N VAL A 410 10.33 7.49 22.59
CA VAL A 410 11.53 7.30 23.43
C VAL A 410 12.75 7.98 22.79
N PHE A 411 13.01 7.75 21.50
CA PHE A 411 14.14 8.40 20.82
C PHE A 411 13.97 9.92 20.69
N PHE A 412 12.75 10.40 20.48
CA PHE A 412 12.46 11.83 20.45
C PHE A 412 12.74 12.48 21.82
N ALA A 413 12.27 11.86 22.92
CA ALA A 413 12.55 12.33 24.27
C ALA A 413 14.06 12.34 24.57
N LEU A 414 14.80 11.28 24.20
CA LEU A 414 16.25 11.24 24.35
C LEU A 414 16.97 12.31 23.50
N SER A 415 16.44 12.63 22.32
CA SER A 415 16.94 13.71 21.47
C SER A 415 16.79 15.07 22.16
N VAL A 416 15.60 15.36 22.73
CA VAL A 416 15.35 16.60 23.48
C VAL A 416 16.25 16.70 24.71
N MET A 417 16.46 15.59 25.41
CA MET A 417 17.35 15.52 26.59
C MET A 417 18.84 15.52 26.22
N ARG A 418 19.21 15.48 24.93
CA ARG A 418 20.59 15.32 24.43
C ARG A 418 21.29 14.07 24.98
N LYS A 419 20.55 12.96 25.11
CA LYS A 419 20.99 11.67 25.68
C LYS A 419 20.86 10.49 24.70
N LEU A 420 20.85 10.75 23.39
CA LEU A 420 20.67 9.72 22.35
C LEU A 420 21.75 8.62 22.38
N ASP A 421 22.98 8.94 22.79
CA ASP A 421 24.09 8.00 22.88
C ASP A 421 24.34 7.45 24.29
N THR A 422 23.47 7.76 25.25
CA THR A 422 23.65 7.38 26.67
C THR A 422 23.35 5.89 26.93
N TYR A 423 22.44 5.28 26.17
CA TYR A 423 21.93 3.93 26.44
C TYR A 423 22.24 2.97 25.27
N PRO A 424 23.36 2.22 25.31
CA PRO A 424 23.77 1.34 24.21
C PRO A 424 22.77 0.25 23.85
N TRP A 425 21.95 -0.21 24.80
CA TRP A 425 20.92 -1.21 24.52
C TRP A 425 19.79 -0.65 23.65
N LEU A 426 19.41 0.63 23.84
CA LEU A 426 18.43 1.30 22.97
C LEU A 426 18.97 1.45 21.55
N LEU A 427 20.27 1.75 21.39
CA LEU A 427 20.89 1.79 20.06
C LEU A 427 20.81 0.42 19.37
N LYS A 428 20.98 -0.69 20.11
CA LYS A 428 20.79 -2.05 19.56
C LYS A 428 19.34 -2.28 19.15
N VAL A 429 18.37 -1.82 19.96
CA VAL A 429 16.94 -1.89 19.61
C VAL A 429 16.67 -1.12 18.32
N ALA A 430 17.20 0.09 18.14
CA ALA A 430 17.06 0.84 16.89
C ALA A 430 17.59 0.08 15.67
N VAL A 431 18.76 -0.56 15.78
CA VAL A 431 19.32 -1.38 14.69
C VAL A 431 18.43 -2.60 14.40
N LEU A 432 17.98 -3.31 15.43
CA LEU A 432 17.09 -4.47 15.28
C LEU A 432 15.69 -4.09 14.77
N SER A 433 15.30 -2.82 14.90
CA SER A 433 14.02 -2.32 14.44
C SER A 433 13.99 -1.99 12.96
N ILE A 434 15.15 -1.93 12.28
CA ILE A 434 15.23 -1.62 10.85
C ILE A 434 14.22 -2.44 10.04
N PRO A 435 14.16 -3.78 10.10
CA PRO A 435 13.23 -4.56 9.26
C PRO A 435 11.75 -4.43 9.64
N LEU A 436 11.41 -3.90 10.83
CA LEU A 436 10.04 -3.99 11.34
C LEU A 436 9.02 -3.18 10.53
N PRO A 437 9.30 -1.93 10.08
CA PRO A 437 8.39 -1.21 9.19
C PRO A 437 8.13 -1.89 7.85
N TRP A 438 9.14 -2.58 7.28
CA TRP A 438 8.94 -3.39 6.08
C TRP A 438 7.98 -4.54 6.37
N ILE A 439 8.21 -5.29 7.45
CA ILE A 439 7.29 -6.37 7.85
C ILE A 439 5.87 -5.85 8.01
N ALA A 440 5.68 -4.74 8.74
CA ALA A 440 4.37 -4.12 8.94
C ALA A 440 3.70 -3.71 7.61
N ALA A 441 4.47 -3.11 6.69
CA ALA A 441 3.99 -2.71 5.39
C ALA A 441 3.58 -3.90 4.50
N GLU A 442 4.37 -4.97 4.47
CA GLU A 442 4.07 -6.18 3.69
C GLU A 442 2.82 -6.88 4.21
N VAL A 443 2.69 -7.05 5.54
CA VAL A 443 1.47 -7.65 6.11
C VAL A 443 0.26 -6.72 5.95
N GLY A 444 0.45 -5.39 5.95
CA GLY A 444 -0.60 -4.41 5.69
C GLY A 444 -1.13 -4.50 4.25
N TRP A 445 -0.24 -4.61 3.26
CA TRP A 445 -0.62 -4.87 1.88
C TRP A 445 -1.30 -6.22 1.69
N PHE A 446 -0.80 -7.25 2.39
CA PHE A 446 -1.46 -8.55 2.41
C PHE A 446 -2.90 -8.42 2.92
N VAL A 447 -3.12 -7.77 4.06
CA VAL A 447 -4.47 -7.52 4.61
C VAL A 447 -5.35 -6.77 3.61
N ALA A 448 -4.84 -5.71 2.99
CA ALA A 448 -5.62 -4.88 2.07
C ALA A 448 -6.02 -5.63 0.79
N GLU A 449 -5.10 -6.40 0.20
CA GLU A 449 -5.26 -7.00 -1.13
C GLU A 449 -5.75 -8.45 -1.09
N PHE A 450 -5.24 -9.25 -0.15
CA PHE A 450 -5.76 -10.60 0.08
C PHE A 450 -7.16 -10.55 0.71
N GLY A 451 -7.43 -9.55 1.55
CA GLY A 451 -8.74 -9.33 2.13
C GLY A 451 -9.83 -8.91 1.14
N ARG A 452 -9.45 -8.45 -0.06
CA ARG A 452 -10.38 -8.18 -1.18
C ARG A 452 -10.75 -9.46 -1.96
N GLN A 453 -10.03 -10.56 -1.76
CA GLN A 453 -10.36 -11.81 -2.43
C GLN A 453 -11.78 -12.24 -2.05
N PRO A 454 -12.58 -12.73 -3.02
CA PRO A 454 -12.20 -13.25 -4.33
C PRO A 454 -12.20 -12.20 -5.47
N TRP A 455 -12.30 -10.91 -5.17
CA TRP A 455 -12.45 -9.84 -6.14
C TRP A 455 -11.11 -9.24 -6.59
N ILE A 456 -10.99 -8.93 -7.88
CA ILE A 456 -10.00 -7.95 -8.36
C ILE A 456 -10.57 -6.55 -8.18
N ILE A 457 -11.81 -6.35 -8.61
CA ILE A 457 -12.60 -5.13 -8.37
C ILE A 457 -13.79 -5.53 -7.52
N GLU A 458 -13.91 -4.93 -6.34
CA GLU A 458 -14.92 -5.29 -5.34
C GLU A 458 -16.33 -5.34 -5.94
N GLY A 459 -17.00 -6.49 -5.78
CA GLY A 459 -18.37 -6.71 -6.23
C GLY A 459 -18.59 -6.70 -7.76
N VAL A 460 -17.56 -6.41 -8.56
CA VAL A 460 -17.66 -6.18 -10.00
C VAL A 460 -16.96 -7.27 -10.80
N LEU A 461 -15.68 -7.55 -10.52
CA LEU A 461 -14.87 -8.49 -11.31
C LEU A 461 -14.14 -9.50 -10.41
N PRO A 462 -14.54 -10.78 -10.41
CA PRO A 462 -13.83 -11.84 -9.71
C PRO A 462 -12.43 -12.10 -10.26
N THR A 463 -11.52 -12.55 -9.39
CA THR A 463 -10.13 -12.85 -9.76
C THR A 463 -10.00 -13.94 -10.81
N ALA A 464 -10.81 -14.99 -10.71
CA ALA A 464 -10.82 -16.07 -11.69
C ALA A 464 -11.24 -15.61 -13.10
N ALA A 465 -11.98 -14.50 -13.22
CA ALA A 465 -12.44 -13.98 -14.50
C ALA A 465 -11.45 -13.00 -15.15
N GLY A 466 -10.48 -12.45 -14.41
CA GLY A 466 -9.59 -11.39 -14.91
C GLY A 466 -8.30 -11.85 -15.58
N VAL A 467 -7.93 -13.13 -15.42
CA VAL A 467 -6.62 -13.67 -15.84
C VAL A 467 -6.56 -13.86 -17.36
N SER A 468 -5.38 -13.61 -17.94
CA SER A 468 -5.10 -13.91 -19.34
C SER A 468 -5.23 -15.41 -19.65
N SER A 469 -5.66 -15.75 -20.87
CA SER A 469 -5.71 -17.14 -21.36
C SER A 469 -4.31 -17.65 -21.72
N LEU A 470 -3.45 -17.85 -20.71
CA LEU A 470 -2.07 -18.32 -20.83
C LEU A 470 -1.94 -19.78 -20.40
N GLY A 471 -0.91 -20.47 -20.92
CA GLY A 471 -0.55 -21.80 -20.45
C GLY A 471 0.10 -21.75 -19.05
N ALA A 472 -0.28 -22.66 -18.16
CA ALA A 472 0.26 -22.73 -16.80
C ALA A 472 1.80 -22.84 -16.76
N MET A 473 2.40 -23.57 -17.70
CA MET A 473 3.85 -23.69 -17.82
C MET A 473 4.52 -22.36 -18.17
N THR A 474 3.90 -21.53 -19.02
CA THR A 474 4.41 -20.21 -19.38
C THR A 474 4.45 -19.29 -18.17
N VAL A 475 3.38 -19.28 -17.36
CA VAL A 475 3.32 -18.48 -16.13
C VAL A 475 4.31 -19.00 -15.09
N LEU A 476 4.45 -20.32 -14.95
CA LEU A 476 5.44 -20.91 -14.04
C LEU A 476 6.88 -20.55 -14.43
N LEU A 477 7.24 -20.65 -15.71
CA LEU A 477 8.58 -20.28 -16.20
C LEU A 477 8.88 -18.80 -15.96
N THR A 478 7.90 -17.92 -16.16
CA THR A 478 8.06 -16.48 -15.88
C THR A 478 8.15 -16.19 -14.37
N ILE A 479 7.42 -16.91 -13.51
CA ILE A 479 7.61 -16.84 -12.04
C ILE A 479 9.04 -17.21 -11.67
N VAL A 480 9.55 -18.34 -12.17
CA VAL A 480 10.93 -18.77 -11.88
C VAL A 480 11.94 -17.73 -12.38
N GLY A 481 11.72 -17.19 -13.59
CA GLY A 481 12.55 -16.12 -14.15
C GLY A 481 12.58 -14.86 -13.27
N PHE A 482 11.40 -14.36 -12.87
CA PHE A 482 11.31 -13.20 -11.98
C PHE A 482 11.92 -13.48 -10.61
N ALA A 483 11.67 -14.65 -10.02
CA ALA A 483 12.25 -15.02 -8.73
C ALA A 483 13.79 -15.01 -8.77
N LEU A 484 14.39 -15.55 -9.84
CA LEU A 484 15.84 -15.53 -10.03
C LEU A 484 16.38 -14.11 -10.20
N ILE A 485 15.78 -13.31 -11.07
CA ILE A 485 16.20 -11.92 -11.32
C ILE A 485 16.10 -11.10 -10.03
N TYR A 486 14.97 -11.17 -9.35
CA TYR A 486 14.75 -10.46 -8.08
C TYR A 486 15.72 -10.94 -7.00
N THR A 487 15.99 -12.23 -6.89
CA THR A 487 17.01 -12.73 -5.94
C THR A 487 18.40 -12.13 -6.22
N VAL A 488 18.80 -12.03 -7.49
CA VAL A 488 20.08 -11.39 -7.85
C VAL A 488 20.06 -9.89 -7.53
N LEU A 489 18.96 -9.22 -7.87
CA LEU A 489 18.80 -7.78 -7.64
C LEU A 489 18.83 -7.40 -6.15
N ILE A 490 18.15 -8.15 -5.27
CA ILE A 490 18.19 -7.86 -3.82
C ILE A 490 19.59 -8.08 -3.25
N VAL A 491 20.29 -9.11 -3.71
CA VAL A 491 21.66 -9.39 -3.25
C VAL A 491 22.60 -8.24 -3.64
N ILE A 492 22.49 -7.74 -4.88
CA ILE A 492 23.27 -6.59 -5.35
C ILE A 492 22.91 -5.34 -4.54
N GLU A 493 21.62 -5.03 -4.40
CA GLU A 493 21.14 -3.86 -3.68
C GLU A 493 21.63 -3.87 -2.23
N MET A 494 21.38 -4.95 -1.48
CA MET A 494 21.78 -5.04 -0.08
C MET A 494 23.30 -4.98 0.09
N SER A 495 24.05 -5.55 -0.86
CA SER A 495 25.52 -5.46 -0.88
C SER A 495 25.98 -4.02 -1.08
N LEU A 496 25.36 -3.27 -2.00
CA LEU A 496 25.67 -1.86 -2.24
C LEU A 496 25.26 -0.97 -1.06
N MET A 497 24.07 -1.19 -0.50
CA MET A 497 23.53 -0.49 0.65
C MET A 497 24.46 -0.65 1.86
N VAL A 498 24.81 -1.90 2.21
CA VAL A 498 25.75 -2.20 3.30
C VAL A 498 27.14 -1.66 3.03
N LYS A 499 27.64 -1.72 1.79
CA LYS A 499 28.94 -1.16 1.41
C LYS A 499 28.96 0.36 1.59
N ALA A 500 27.92 1.06 1.15
CA ALA A 500 27.79 2.50 1.30
C ALA A 500 27.69 2.93 2.78
N ILE A 501 26.90 2.21 3.58
CA ILE A 501 26.81 2.44 5.04
C ILE A 501 28.17 2.17 5.72
N ARG A 502 28.89 1.10 5.36
CA ARG A 502 30.21 0.81 5.95
C ARG A 502 31.26 1.85 5.57
N LYS A 503 31.21 2.36 4.34
CA LYS A 503 32.07 3.46 3.87
C LYS A 503 31.80 4.72 4.69
N GLY A 504 30.53 5.06 4.90
CA GLY A 504 30.12 6.24 5.64
C GLY A 504 30.18 7.53 4.82
N PRO A 505 29.84 8.67 5.43
CA PRO A 505 29.85 9.97 4.78
C PRO A 505 31.26 10.40 4.36
N GLU A 506 31.39 11.00 3.18
CA GLU A 506 32.64 11.63 2.72
C GLU A 506 32.80 13.03 3.33
N PRO A 507 34.00 13.47 3.72
CA PRO A 507 34.22 14.83 4.22
C PRO A 507 33.79 15.89 3.20
N ASP A 508 33.05 16.92 3.62
CA ASP A 508 32.81 18.09 2.79
C ASP A 508 33.88 19.15 3.12
N HIS A 509 34.74 19.45 2.14
CA HIS A 509 35.84 20.41 2.30
C HIS A 509 35.45 21.85 1.95
N GLN A 510 34.19 22.11 1.56
CA GLN A 510 33.73 23.47 1.32
C GLN A 510 33.61 24.25 2.64
N SER A 511 33.98 25.53 2.63
CA SER A 511 33.87 26.39 3.81
C SER A 511 32.41 26.62 4.18
N GLU A 512 32.11 26.63 5.49
CA GLU A 512 30.80 27.05 5.96
C GLU A 512 30.56 28.50 5.52
N THR A 513 29.48 28.73 4.78
CA THR A 513 29.12 30.10 4.39
C THR A 513 28.64 30.83 5.62
N GLY A 514 29.39 31.83 6.08
CA GLY A 514 28.98 32.69 7.18
C GLY A 514 27.64 33.35 6.87
N LEU A 515 26.62 33.06 7.68
CA LEU A 515 25.30 33.71 7.60
C LEU A 515 25.34 35.19 8.01
N VAL A 516 26.44 35.60 8.64
CA VAL A 516 26.68 36.96 9.12
C VAL A 516 27.67 37.63 8.19
N SER A 517 27.29 38.78 7.65
CA SER A 517 28.20 39.64 6.89
C SER A 517 29.48 39.88 7.71
N ALA A 518 30.65 39.69 7.10
CA ALA A 518 31.95 40.00 7.71
C ALA A 518 32.13 41.50 8.08
N ARG A 519 31.08 42.32 7.92
CA ARG A 519 31.01 43.75 8.24
C ARG A 519 30.25 44.06 9.54
N LEU A 520 30.09 43.13 10.46
CA LEU A 520 29.65 43.51 11.80
C LEU A 520 30.85 44.08 12.56
N ALA A 521 30.85 45.40 12.74
CA ALA A 521 31.75 46.06 13.67
C ALA A 521 31.42 45.57 15.11
N PRO A 522 32.44 45.35 15.95
CA PRO A 522 32.20 45.06 17.37
C PRO A 522 31.40 46.20 18.01
N ALA A 523 30.47 45.87 18.91
CA ALA A 523 29.94 46.86 19.82
C ALA A 523 31.06 47.24 20.80
N GLU A 524 31.42 48.53 20.85
CA GLU A 524 32.28 49.09 21.89
C GLU A 524 31.66 48.96 23.29
#